data_AF-A0AAX2DJE3-F1
#
_entry.id   AF-A0AAX2DJE3-F1
#
_cell.length_a   1.000
_cell.length_b   1.000
_cell.length_c   1.000
_cell.angle_alpha   90.00
_cell.angle_beta   90.00
_cell.angle_gamma   90.00
#
_symmetry.space_group_name_H-M   'P 1'
#
loop_
_entity.id
_entity.type
_entity.pdbx_description
1 polymer ?
#
loop_
_entity_poly.entity_id
_entity_poly.type
_entity_poly.pdbx_seq_one_letter_code
_entity_poly.pdbx_strand_id
1 'polypeptide(L)'
;MEVKGTVTHLEGIPMNPNGVIIHYRYVDSDQQVHEEEYFDQRYSEHYQYKVGEEIPLLYSRWLPQISSIATELHTNRASFIVMAGGVLLTLLFLWISFRTFGRIYGMKQEDRFY
;
A
#
# COMPACT_ATOMS: atom_id res chain seq x y z
N MET A 1 -5.72 11.35 10.35
CA MET A 1 -5.06 12.21 11.35
C MET A 1 -3.91 11.42 11.95
N GLU A 2 -2.83 12.08 12.35
CA GLU A 2 -1.71 11.42 13.04
C GLU A 2 -1.99 11.34 14.53
N VAL A 3 -1.84 10.15 15.08
CA VAL A 3 -2.00 9.86 16.52
C VAL A 3 -0.74 9.13 16.99
N LYS A 4 -0.37 9.32 18.26
CA LYS A 4 0.73 8.59 18.87
C LYS A 4 0.20 7.33 19.53
N GLY A 5 0.73 6.18 19.15
CA GLY A 5 0.53 4.92 19.85
C GLY A 5 1.75 4.55 20.69
N THR A 6 1.59 3.56 21.56
CA THR A 6 2.69 2.95 22.31
C THR A 6 2.75 1.47 22.00
N VAL A 7 3.94 0.96 21.71
CA VAL A 7 4.15 -0.48 21.51
C VAL A 7 4.00 -1.19 22.85
N THR A 8 3.08 -2.15 22.94
CA THR A 8 2.80 -2.93 24.15
C THR A 8 3.56 -4.24 24.15
N HIS A 9 3.67 -4.91 22.99
CA HIS A 9 4.31 -6.20 22.87
C HIS A 9 4.89 -6.43 21.47
N LEU A 10 5.94 -7.26 21.40
CA LEU A 10 6.55 -7.70 20.15
C LEU A 10 6.55 -9.23 20.14
N GLU A 11 5.78 -9.81 19.23
CA GLU A 11 5.65 -11.27 19.10
C GLU A 11 6.40 -11.77 17.87
N GLY A 12 7.29 -12.73 18.05
CA GLY A 12 8.03 -13.35 16.94
C GLY A 12 7.15 -14.30 16.13
N ILE A 13 7.30 -14.32 14.81
CA ILE A 13 6.51 -15.21 13.94
C ILE A 13 7.26 -16.54 13.76
N PRO A 14 6.67 -17.69 14.15
CA PRO A 14 7.38 -18.98 14.09
C PRO A 14 7.87 -19.37 12.70
N MET A 15 7.09 -19.03 11.65
CA MET A 15 7.40 -19.36 10.25
C MET A 15 8.15 -18.25 9.50
N ASN A 16 8.42 -17.11 10.13
CA ASN A 16 9.22 -16.04 9.56
C ASN A 16 10.11 -15.41 10.64
N PRO A 17 11.36 -15.89 10.82
CA PRO A 17 12.27 -15.36 11.83
C PRO A 17 12.67 -13.89 11.57
N ASN A 18 12.41 -13.38 10.37
CA ASN A 18 12.68 -11.99 10.01
C ASN A 18 11.54 -11.04 10.33
N GLY A 19 10.37 -11.56 10.69
CA GLY A 19 9.20 -10.75 10.98
C GLY A 19 8.76 -10.82 12.44
N VAL A 20 8.03 -9.79 12.85
CA VAL A 20 7.43 -9.64 14.18
C VAL A 20 6.02 -9.08 14.02
N ILE A 21 5.11 -9.53 14.88
CA ILE A 21 3.81 -8.91 15.11
C ILE A 21 4.01 -7.85 16.19
N ILE A 22 3.74 -6.60 15.84
CA ILE A 22 3.86 -5.45 16.72
C ILE A 22 2.48 -5.17 17.28
N HIS A 23 2.33 -5.38 18.59
CA HIS A 23 1.14 -5.01 19.33
C HIS A 23 1.29 -3.58 19.81
N TYR A 24 0.31 -2.74 19.54
CA TYR A 24 0.35 -1.34 19.94
C TYR A 24 -1.01 -0.86 20.43
N ARG A 25 -0.96 0.13 21.32
CA ARG A 25 -2.14 0.76 21.91
C ARG A 25 -2.15 2.25 21.62
N TYR A 26 -3.29 2.79 21.23
CA TYR A 26 -3.46 4.22 21.04
C TYR A 26 -4.82 4.71 21.55
N VAL A 27 -4.92 6.02 21.79
CA VAL A 27 -6.16 6.67 22.20
C VAL A 27 -6.62 7.55 21.05
N ASP A 28 -7.85 7.35 20.57
CA ASP A 28 -8.42 8.14 19.49
C ASP A 28 -8.90 9.53 19.97
N SER A 29 -9.41 10.34 19.03
CA SER A 29 -9.94 11.68 19.34
C SER A 29 -11.18 11.66 20.23
N ASP A 30 -11.90 10.54 20.26
CA ASP A 30 -13.12 10.34 21.04
C ASP A 30 -12.80 9.66 22.39
N GLN A 31 -11.51 9.65 22.79
CA GLN A 31 -10.96 9.08 24.03
C GLN A 31 -11.14 7.57 24.18
N GLN A 32 -11.37 6.84 23.08
CA GLN A 32 -11.42 5.39 23.10
C GLN A 32 -10.02 4.80 22.99
N VAL A 33 -9.77 3.76 23.78
CA VAL A 33 -8.52 3.01 23.76
C VAL A 33 -8.66 1.88 22.75
N HIS A 34 -7.76 1.85 21.77
CA HIS A 34 -7.67 0.79 20.78
C HIS A 34 -6.37 0.03 20.95
N GLU A 35 -6.44 -1.28 20.85
CA GLU A 35 -5.29 -2.17 20.83
C GLU A 35 -5.34 -2.94 19.52
N GLU A 36 -4.27 -2.81 18.74
CA GLU A 36 -4.20 -3.28 17.36
C GLU A 36 -2.84 -3.92 17.11
N GLU A 37 -2.79 -4.70 16.03
CA GLU A 37 -1.61 -5.46 15.65
C GLU A 37 -1.13 -5.04 14.26
N TYR A 38 0.19 -4.95 14.09
CA TYR A 38 0.82 -4.70 12.80
C TYR A 38 1.86 -5.76 12.49
N PHE A 39 1.72 -6.37 11.32
CA PHE A 39 2.61 -7.41 10.85
C PHE A 39 3.78 -6.80 10.06
N ASP A 40 4.97 -6.78 10.65
CA ASP A 40 6.20 -6.40 9.94
C ASP A 40 6.93 -7.66 9.48
N GLN A 41 6.95 -7.90 8.17
CA GLN A 41 7.59 -9.07 7.56
C GLN A 41 9.12 -9.04 7.58
N ARG A 42 9.73 -7.86 7.73
CA ARG A 42 11.17 -7.63 7.57
C ARG A 42 11.76 -6.86 8.74
N TYR A 43 11.14 -7.00 9.91
CA TYR A 43 11.56 -6.36 11.15
C TYR A 43 13.05 -6.59 11.48
N SER A 44 13.61 -7.76 11.17
CA SER A 44 15.04 -8.06 11.41
C SER A 44 16.01 -7.21 10.56
N GLU A 45 15.53 -6.60 9.47
CA GLU A 45 16.33 -5.69 8.64
C GLU A 45 16.41 -4.30 9.27
N HIS A 46 15.38 -3.87 10.02
CA HIS A 46 15.29 -2.56 10.66
C HIS A 46 14.59 -2.67 12.03
N TYR A 47 15.38 -2.77 13.11
CA TYR A 47 14.89 -2.81 14.50
C TYR A 47 14.41 -1.43 14.98
N GLN A 48 13.35 -0.95 14.35
CA GLN A 48 12.85 0.42 14.49
C GLN A 48 11.79 0.61 15.60
N TYR A 49 11.32 -0.48 16.22
CA TYR A 49 10.24 -0.43 17.20
C TYR A 49 10.61 -1.15 18.49
N LYS A 50 10.51 -0.50 19.65
CA LYS A 50 10.70 -1.17 20.95
C LYS A 50 9.47 -1.08 21.82
N VAL A 51 9.29 -2.07 22.68
CA VAL A 51 8.23 -2.06 23.70
C VAL A 51 8.38 -0.81 24.57
N GLY A 52 7.30 -0.06 24.70
CA GLY A 52 7.24 1.20 25.43
C GLY A 52 7.60 2.45 24.62
N GLU A 53 8.07 2.32 23.38
CA GLU A 53 8.30 3.48 22.51
C GLU A 53 7.00 4.02 21.89
N GLU A 54 6.97 5.34 21.67
CA GLU A 54 5.92 5.99 20.94
C GLU A 54 6.10 5.78 19.43
N ILE A 55 5.03 5.35 18.77
CA ILE A 55 5.01 5.15 17.31
C ILE A 55 4.00 6.12 16.67
N PRO A 56 4.37 6.75 15.54
CA PRO A 56 3.43 7.54 14.77
C PRO A 56 2.44 6.61 14.06
N LEU A 57 1.15 6.84 14.28
CA LEU A 57 0.06 6.09 13.66
C LEU A 57 -0.75 7.00 12.74
N LEU A 58 -1.05 6.50 11.55
CA LEU A 58 -2.06 7.08 10.67
C LEU A 58 -3.41 6.45 10.99
N TYR A 59 -4.32 7.28 11.48
CA TYR A 59 -5.67 6.90 11.88
C TYR A 59 -6.73 7.53 10.96
N SER A 60 -7.73 6.74 10.58
CA SER A 60 -8.92 7.19 9.84
C SER A 60 -10.14 7.27 10.76
N ARG A 61 -10.73 8.47 10.88
CA ARG A 61 -11.93 8.69 11.71
C ARG A 61 -13.18 7.95 11.20
N TRP A 62 -13.23 7.66 9.90
CA TRP A 62 -14.37 6.96 9.28
C TRP A 62 -14.27 5.45 9.40
N LEU A 63 -13.05 4.93 9.59
CA LEU A 63 -12.75 3.51 9.69
C LEU A 63 -11.68 3.34 10.79
N PRO A 64 -12.07 3.39 12.08
CA PRO A 64 -11.13 3.35 13.22
C PRO A 64 -10.25 2.09 13.23
N GLN A 65 -10.83 0.98 12.76
CA GLN A 65 -10.19 -0.32 12.54
C GLN A 65 -9.09 -0.32 11.46
N ILE A 66 -8.91 0.78 10.73
CA ILE A 66 -7.85 0.94 9.74
C ILE A 66 -6.87 1.97 10.30
N SER A 67 -6.05 1.52 11.25
CA SER A 67 -4.83 2.22 11.67
C SER A 67 -3.62 1.58 11.00
N SER A 68 -2.71 2.40 10.50
CA SER A 68 -1.44 1.93 9.95
C SER A 68 -0.32 2.63 10.70
N ILE A 69 0.65 1.85 11.17
CA ILE A 69 1.92 2.43 11.63
C ILE A 69 2.45 3.24 10.46
N ALA A 70 2.75 4.53 10.69
CA ALA A 70 3.36 5.42 9.71
C ALA A 70 4.81 4.99 9.50
N THR A 71 4.97 3.78 8.97
CA THR A 71 6.24 3.23 8.56
C THR A 71 6.63 4.03 7.33
N GLU A 72 7.85 4.58 7.33
CA GLU A 72 8.37 5.22 6.13
C GLU A 72 8.12 4.30 4.93
N LEU A 73 7.56 4.87 3.87
CA LEU A 73 7.19 4.20 2.62
C LEU A 73 8.42 3.63 1.84
N HIS A 74 9.46 3.19 2.55
CA HIS A 74 10.67 2.57 2.02
C HIS A 74 10.52 1.08 1.74
N THR A 75 9.29 0.53 1.75
CA THR A 75 9.06 -0.75 1.10
C THR A 75 9.17 -0.55 -0.41
N ASN A 76 10.36 -0.84 -0.92
CA ASN A 76 10.72 -0.90 -2.33
C ASN A 76 9.70 -1.79 -3.09
N ARG A 77 8.61 -1.18 -3.58
CA ARG A 77 7.45 -1.90 -4.13
C ARG A 77 7.78 -2.41 -5.53
N ALA A 78 8.55 -3.49 -5.63
CA ALA A 78 8.72 -4.22 -6.88
C ALA A 78 7.36 -4.52 -7.54
N SER A 79 6.34 -4.85 -6.73
CA SER A 79 4.96 -5.05 -7.17
C SER A 79 4.31 -3.79 -7.78
N PHE A 80 4.65 -2.59 -7.30
CA PHE A 80 4.16 -1.32 -7.88
C PHE A 80 4.80 -1.08 -9.26
N ILE A 81 6.09 -1.36 -9.41
CA ILE A 81 6.78 -1.23 -10.70
C ILE A 81 6.20 -2.22 -11.72
N VAL A 82 5.93 -3.46 -11.31
CA VAL A 82 5.28 -4.46 -12.16
C VAL A 82 3.86 -4.04 -12.57
N MET A 83 3.05 -3.54 -11.63
CA MET A 83 1.72 -3.01 -11.94
C MET A 83 1.80 -1.79 -12.88
N ALA A 84 2.64 -0.82 -12.59
CA ALA A 84 2.82 0.38 -13.41
C ALA A 84 3.30 0.03 -14.82
N GLY A 85 4.24 -0.91 -14.94
CA GLY A 85 4.68 -1.46 -16.22
C GLY A 85 3.54 -2.12 -16.99
N GLY A 86 2.73 -2.94 -16.33
CA GLY A 86 1.55 -3.56 -16.93
C GLY A 86 0.52 -2.54 -17.45
N VAL A 87 0.22 -1.51 -16.64
CA VAL A 87 -0.70 -0.43 -17.03
C VAL A 87 -0.15 0.38 -18.22
N LEU A 88 1.14 0.68 -18.25
CA LEU A 88 1.77 1.34 -19.39
C LEU A 88 1.67 0.50 -20.67
N LEU A 89 1.88 -0.81 -20.55
CA LEU A 89 1.82 -1.72 -21.68
C LEU A 89 0.40 -1.82 -22.25
N THR A 90 -0.62 -1.90 -21.40
CA THR A 90 -2.02 -1.94 -21.84
C THR A 90 -2.44 -0.64 -22.52
N LEU A 91 -2.04 0.52 -21.98
CA LEU A 91 -2.28 1.82 -22.60
C LEU A 91 -1.61 1.94 -23.98
N LEU A 92 -0.39 1.43 -24.11
CA LEU A 92 0.34 1.42 -25.38
C LEU A 92 -0.37 0.55 -26.43
N PHE A 93 -0.82 -0.65 -26.05
CA PHE A 93 -1.60 -1.49 -26.94
C PHE A 93 -2.92 -0.83 -27.35
N LEU A 94 -3.62 -0.22 -26.40
CA LEU A 94 -4.89 0.45 -26.64
C LEU A 94 -4.72 1.64 -27.61
N TRP A 95 -3.65 2.41 -27.45
CA TRP A 95 -3.28 3.48 -28.38
C TRP A 95 -3.00 2.97 -29.79
N ILE A 96 -2.21 1.89 -29.93
CA ILE A 96 -1.92 1.28 -31.23
C ILE A 96 -3.20 0.76 -31.89
N SER A 97 -4.07 0.08 -31.12
CA SER A 97 -5.36 -0.40 -31.61
C SER A 97 -6.21 0.76 -32.11
N PHE A 98 -6.33 1.85 -31.35
CA PHE A 98 -7.13 3.00 -31.74
C PHE A 98 -6.61 3.64 -33.04
N ARG A 99 -5.28 3.80 -33.17
CA ARG A 99 -4.66 4.32 -34.41
C ARG A 99 -4.93 3.41 -35.60
N THR A 100 -4.88 2.10 -35.39
CA THR A 100 -5.11 1.10 -36.44
C THR A 100 -6.58 1.12 -36.88
N PHE A 101 -7.53 1.13 -35.94
CA PHE A 101 -8.96 1.26 -36.26
C PHE A 101 -9.27 2.58 -36.96
N GLY A 102 -8.69 3.70 -36.52
CA GLY A 102 -8.86 4.99 -37.20
C GLY A 102 -8.38 4.96 -38.65
N ARG A 103 -7.24 4.31 -38.91
CA ARG A 103 -6.70 4.17 -40.27
C ARG A 103 -7.59 3.28 -41.15
N ILE A 104 -8.09 2.17 -40.62
CA ILE A 104 -9.05 1.29 -41.33
C ILE A 104 -10.37 2.03 -41.60
N TYR A 105 -10.84 2.83 -40.65
CA TYR A 105 -12.06 3.60 -40.81
C TYR A 105 -11.91 4.68 -41.90
N GLY A 106 -10.75 5.36 -41.95
CA GLY A 106 -10.41 6.30 -43.02
C GLY A 106 -10.37 5.63 -44.40
N MET A 107 -9.71 4.47 -44.51
CA MET A 107 -9.67 3.69 -45.75
C MET A 107 -11.08 3.23 -46.19
N LYS A 108 -11.95 2.84 -45.24
CA LYS A 108 -13.36 2.51 -45.54
C LYS A 108 -14.20 3.71 -46.00
N GLN A 109 -13.82 4.94 -45.64
CA GLN A 109 -14.47 6.14 -46.17
C GLN A 109 -14.00 6.43 -47.60
N GLU A 110 -12.73 6.21 -47.91
CA GLU A 110 -12.16 6.36 -49.26
C GLU A 110 -12.75 5.34 -50.25
N ASP A 111 -12.91 4.07 -49.84
CA ASP A 111 -13.52 3.01 -50.66
C ASP A 111 -15.04 3.20 -50.93
N ARG A 112 -15.71 4.12 -50.24
CA ARG A 112 -17.13 4.40 -50.47
C ARG A 112 -17.40 5.28 -51.69
N PHE A 113 -16.35 5.93 -52.22
CA PHE A 113 -16.45 6.90 -53.32
C PHE A 113 -15.91 6.36 -54.65
N TYR A 114 -15.57 5.07 -54.73
CA TYR A 114 -15.15 4.37 -55.95
C TYR A 114 -16.10 3.22 -56.31
#